data_AF-A0A934YZB7-F1
#
_entry.id   AF-A0A934YZB7-F1
#
_cell.length_a   1.000
_cell.length_b   1.000
_cell.length_c   1.000
_cell.angle_alpha   90.00
_cell.angle_beta   90.00
_cell.angle_gamma   90.00
#
_symmetry.space_group_name_H-M   'P 1'
#
loop_
_entity.id
_entity.type
_entity.pdbx_description
1 polymer ?
#
loop_
_entity_poly.entity_id
_entity_poly.type
_entity_poly.pdbx_seq_one_letter_code
_entity_poly.pdbx_strand_id
1 'polypeptide(L)'
;MPEPACPASVPPPTSDRSPNSGPTPSAFLDQVQSTKRPVVLTQHGRSAAVLLDVGVYEDLLDEVALLRDVRTAEGQIEAGKVAPHSVVARRLKARLLK
;
A
#
# COMPACT_ATOMS: atom_id res chain seq x y z
N MET A 1 51.63 -3.55 22.66
CA MET A 1 50.92 -2.95 21.52
C MET A 1 49.49 -2.69 21.99
N PRO A 2 49.09 -1.44 22.32
CA PRO A 2 47.71 -1.16 22.70
C PRO A 2 46.81 -1.08 21.45
N GLU A 3 45.59 -1.59 21.60
CA GLU A 3 44.51 -1.66 20.62
C GLU A 3 44.08 -0.25 20.15
N PRO A 4 43.73 -0.01 18.87
CA PRO A 4 43.21 1.29 18.45
C PRO A 4 41.78 1.47 19.00
N ALA A 5 41.58 2.52 19.80
CA ALA A 5 40.27 2.91 20.29
C ALA A 5 39.32 3.20 19.10
N CYS A 6 38.12 2.61 19.13
CA CYS A 6 37.01 2.95 18.21
C CYS A 6 36.80 4.48 18.19
N PRO A 7 36.72 5.14 17.02
CA PRO A 7 36.33 6.53 16.98
C PRO A 7 34.88 6.66 17.47
N ALA A 8 34.68 7.58 18.42
CA ALA A 8 33.38 7.91 18.98
C ALA A 8 32.35 8.15 17.87
N SER A 9 31.17 7.51 17.99
CA SER A 9 30.02 7.80 17.14
C SER A 9 29.72 9.29 17.20
N VAL A 10 29.81 9.95 16.05
CA VAL A 10 29.36 11.34 15.87
C VAL A 10 27.86 11.37 16.21
N PRO A 11 27.39 12.14 17.19
CA PRO A 11 25.96 12.26 17.45
C PRO A 11 25.28 12.90 16.22
N PRO A 12 24.05 12.49 15.87
CA PRO A 12 23.32 13.12 14.78
C PRO A 12 23.18 14.62 15.06
N PRO A 13 23.22 15.49 14.04
CA PRO A 13 23.08 16.92 14.25
C PRO A 13 21.72 17.17 14.92
N THR A 14 21.75 17.57 16.18
CA THR A 14 20.58 18.14 16.87
C THR A 14 20.26 19.44 16.14
N SER A 15 19.30 19.38 15.22
CA SER A 15 18.84 20.54 14.47
C SER A 15 18.21 21.51 15.46
N ASP A 16 18.92 22.59 15.74
CA ASP A 16 18.38 23.79 16.35
C ASP A 16 17.20 24.27 15.48
N ARG A 17 15.97 24.01 15.93
CA ARG A 17 14.76 24.29 15.16
C ARG A 17 14.28 25.68 15.52
N SER A 18 14.36 26.59 14.56
CA SER A 18 13.63 27.86 14.60
C SER A 18 12.12 27.58 14.77
N PRO A 19 11.40 28.30 15.65
CA PRO A 19 10.00 28.02 15.99
C PRO A 19 9.00 28.12 14.82
N ASN A 20 9.44 28.53 13.62
CA ASN A 20 8.59 28.84 12.48
C ASN A 20 8.69 27.86 11.29
N SER A 21 9.39 26.73 11.44
CA SER A 21 9.46 25.73 10.37
C SER A 21 8.22 24.84 10.38
N GLY A 22 7.48 24.79 9.27
CA GLY A 22 6.38 23.85 9.07
C GLY A 22 6.79 22.38 9.27
N PRO A 23 5.82 21.44 9.29
CA PRO A 23 6.10 20.01 9.43
C PRO A 23 7.08 19.53 8.35
N THR A 24 7.99 18.63 8.75
CA THR A 24 8.98 18.03 7.84
C THR A 24 8.34 16.92 7.01
N PRO A 25 8.95 16.53 5.87
CA PRO A 25 8.48 15.37 5.09
C PRO A 25 8.32 14.09 5.92
N SER A 26 9.23 13.84 6.86
CA SER A 26 9.14 12.70 7.78
C SER A 26 7.90 12.73 8.68
N ALA A 27 7.51 13.91 9.17
CA ALA A 27 6.32 14.04 10.01
C ALA A 27 5.02 13.66 9.27
N PHE A 28 4.96 13.92 7.95
CA PHE A 28 3.83 13.48 7.13
C PHE A 28 3.82 11.96 6.92
N LEU A 29 4.99 11.34 6.79
CA LEU A 29 5.10 9.87 6.73
C LEU A 29 4.63 9.24 8.04
N ASP A 30 5.10 9.74 9.19
CA ASP A 30 4.70 9.25 10.51
C ASP A 30 3.18 9.39 10.73
N GLN A 31 2.59 10.51 10.30
CA GLN A 31 1.15 10.74 10.38
C GLN A 31 0.38 9.71 9.53
N VAL A 32 0.79 9.50 8.28
CA VAL A 32 0.10 8.58 7.37
C VAL A 32 0.21 7.14 7.88
N GLN A 33 1.38 6.73 8.37
CA GLN A 33 1.59 5.38 8.91
C GLN A 33 0.82 5.13 10.21
N SER A 34 0.79 6.12 11.12
CA SER A 34 0.14 5.98 12.43
C SER A 34 -1.39 6.09 12.35
N THR A 35 -1.91 6.99 11.51
CA THR A 35 -3.36 7.24 11.44
C THR A 35 -4.05 6.44 10.34
N LYS A 36 -3.29 5.93 9.37
CA LYS A 36 -3.80 5.33 8.12
C LYS A 36 -4.71 6.27 7.32
N ARG A 37 -4.71 7.57 7.63
CA ARG A 37 -5.49 8.58 6.93
C ARG A 37 -4.66 9.18 5.78
N PRO A 38 -5.20 9.24 4.56
CA PRO A 38 -4.53 9.89 3.44
C PRO A 38 -4.26 11.38 3.71
N VAL A 39 -3.11 11.88 3.25
CA VAL A 39 -2.78 13.30 3.29
C VAL A 39 -2.73 13.85 1.87
N VAL A 40 -3.47 14.93 1.60
CA VAL A 40 -3.48 15.61 0.31
C VAL A 40 -2.48 16.77 0.35
N LEU A 41 -1.46 16.71 -0.51
CA LEU A 41 -0.48 17.78 -0.69
C LEU A 41 -1.01 18.75 -1.75
N THR A 42 -1.10 20.03 -1.40
CA THR A 42 -1.58 21.08 -2.31
C THR A 42 -0.45 22.03 -2.71
N GLN A 43 -0.47 22.50 -3.96
CA GLN A 43 0.43 23.53 -4.47
C GLN A 43 -0.40 24.62 -5.16
N HIS A 44 -0.22 25.88 -4.76
CA HIS A 44 -1.00 27.02 -5.25
C HIS A 44 -2.53 26.81 -5.14
N GLY A 45 -2.98 26.14 -4.07
CA GLY A 45 -4.41 25.87 -3.83
C GLY A 45 -5.01 24.73 -4.66
N ARG A 46 -4.20 23.95 -5.37
CA ARG A 46 -4.63 22.76 -6.13
C ARG A 46 -3.99 21.51 -5.55
N SER A 47 -4.74 20.42 -5.46
CA SER A 47 -4.19 19.10 -5.10
C SER A 47 -3.11 18.70 -6.10
N ALA A 48 -1.90 18.46 -5.61
CA ALA A 48 -0.73 18.09 -6.41
C ALA A 48 -0.37 16.61 -6.24
N ALA A 49 -0.53 16.08 -5.03
CA ALA A 49 -0.27 14.66 -4.72
C ALA A 49 -1.11 14.18 -3.54
N VAL A 50 -1.26 12.86 -3.42
CA VAL A 50 -1.87 12.19 -2.25
C VAL A 50 -0.84 11.22 -1.69
N LEU A 51 -0.56 11.35 -0.39
CA LEU A 51 0.29 10.43 0.35
C LEU A 51 -0.59 9.41 1.06
N LEU A 52 -0.26 8.12 0.88
CA LEU A 52 -1.00 6.98 1.40
C LEU A 52 -0.04 6.04 2.12
N ASP A 53 -0.59 5.34 3.11
CA ASP A 53 0.10 4.20 3.71
C ASP A 53 0.15 3.06 2.70
N VAL A 54 1.25 2.30 2.68
CA VAL A 54 1.44 1.25 1.68
C VAL A 54 0.40 0.14 1.79
N GLY A 55 0.03 -0.28 3.01
CA GLY A 55 -0.99 -1.32 3.19
C GLY A 55 -2.36 -0.84 2.74
N VAL A 56 -2.71 0.42 3.04
CA VAL A 56 -3.96 1.02 2.54
C VAL A 56 -3.97 1.10 1.01
N TYR A 57 -2.84 1.41 0.39
CA TYR A 57 -2.74 1.42 -1.07
C TYR A 57 -2.90 0.02 -1.68
N GLU A 58 -2.27 -0.98 -1.08
CA GLU A 58 -2.40 -2.39 -1.50
C GLU A 58 -3.84 -2.89 -1.35
N ASP A 59 -4.50 -2.62 -0.23
CA ASP A 59 -5.90 -2.97 0.00
C ASP A 59 -6.83 -2.35 -1.07
N LEU A 60 -6.58 -1.10 -1.46
CA LEU A 60 -7.33 -0.44 -2.53
C LEU A 60 -7.10 -1.10 -3.89
N LEU A 61 -5.88 -1.55 -4.19
CA LEU A 61 -5.60 -2.28 -5.43
C LEU A 61 -6.31 -3.63 -5.45
N ASP A 62 -6.30 -4.36 -4.34
CA ASP A 62 -6.98 -5.65 -4.20
C ASP A 62 -8.50 -5.51 -4.31
N GLU A 63 -9.09 -4.48 -3.70
CA GLU A 63 -10.52 -4.18 -3.84
C GLU A 63 -10.89 -3.89 -5.30
N VAL A 64 -10.11 -3.05 -5.99
CA VAL A 64 -10.35 -2.74 -7.41
C VAL A 64 -10.19 -3.98 -8.29
N ALA A 65 -9.22 -4.83 -8.00
CA ALA A 65 -9.02 -6.09 -8.72
C ALA A 65 -10.24 -7.02 -8.56
N LEU A 66 -10.71 -7.20 -7.32
CA LEU A 66 -11.89 -8.00 -7.02
C LEU A 66 -13.14 -7.47 -7.74
N LEU A 67 -13.37 -6.15 -7.71
CA LEU A 67 -14.52 -5.53 -8.38
C LEU A 67 -14.47 -5.73 -9.90
N ARG A 68 -13.28 -5.71 -10.51
CA ARG A 68 -13.10 -6.01 -11.94
C ARG A 68 -13.40 -7.47 -12.26
N ASP A 69 -12.97 -8.40 -11.40
CA ASP A 69 -13.26 -9.82 -11.54
C ASP A 69 -14.76 -10.10 -11.43
N VAL A 70 -15.43 -9.49 -10.44
CA VAL A 70 -16.88 -9.57 -10.28
C VAL A 70 -17.59 -9.05 -11.54
N ARG A 71 -17.20 -7.87 -12.03
CA ARG A 71 -17.81 -7.30 -13.25
C ARG A 71 -17.61 -8.20 -14.47
N THR A 72 -16.45 -8.83 -14.58
CA THR A 72 -16.16 -9.79 -15.64
C THR A 72 -17.03 -11.04 -15.50
N ALA A 73 -17.19 -11.56 -14.29
CA ALA A 73 -18.03 -12.72 -14.00
C ALA A 73 -19.51 -12.45 -14.30
N GLU A 74 -20.03 -11.27 -13.96
CA GLU A 74 -21.39 -10.84 -14.32
C GLU A 74 -21.61 -10.93 -15.83
N GLY A 75 -20.72 -10.33 -16.63
CA GLY A 75 -20.83 -10.39 -18.09
C GLY A 75 -20.69 -11.81 -18.65
N GLN A 76 -19.92 -12.69 -18.01
CA GLN A 76 -19.84 -14.10 -18.38
C GLN A 76 -21.15 -14.84 -18.08
N ILE A 77 -21.79 -14.57 -16.95
CA ILE A 77 -23.09 -15.14 -16.58
C ILE A 77 -24.16 -14.73 -17.58
N GLU A 78 -24.25 -13.43 -17.90
CA GLU A 78 -25.19 -12.90 -18.90
C GLU A 78 -24.97 -13.53 -20.29
N ALA A 79 -23.72 -13.79 -20.66
CA ALA A 79 -23.37 -14.46 -21.91
C ALA A 79 -23.50 -16.00 -21.87
N GLY A 80 -24.01 -16.58 -20.77
CA GLY A 80 -24.18 -18.03 -20.62
C GLY A 80 -22.86 -18.81 -20.46
N LYS A 81 -21.73 -18.14 -20.19
CA LYS A 81 -20.40 -18.74 -19.99
C LYS A 81 -20.26 -19.32 -18.57
N VAL A 82 -21.22 -20.16 -18.17
CA VAL A 82 -21.29 -20.79 -16.85
C VAL A 82 -21.12 -22.30 -16.97
N ALA A 83 -20.68 -22.93 -15.89
CA ALA A 83 -20.58 -24.38 -15.81
C ALA A 83 -21.27 -24.89 -14.54
N PRO A 84 -22.03 -26.01 -14.60
CA PRO A 84 -22.60 -26.62 -13.40
C PRO A 84 -21.52 -27.01 -12.41
N HIS A 85 -21.81 -26.86 -11.11
CA HIS A 85 -20.88 -27.19 -10.03
C HIS A 85 -20.29 -28.61 -10.16
N SER A 86 -21.11 -29.61 -10.50
CA SER A 86 -20.68 -30.99 -10.66
C SER A 86 -19.61 -31.17 -11.74
N VAL A 87 -19.69 -30.41 -12.84
CA VAL A 87 -18.72 -30.43 -13.93
C VAL A 87 -17.39 -29.82 -13.49
N VAL A 88 -17.45 -28.68 -12.78
CA VAL A 88 -16.25 -28.01 -12.24
C VAL A 88 -15.56 -28.87 -11.20
N ALA A 89 -16.30 -29.43 -10.23
CA ALA A 89 -15.76 -30.29 -9.18
C ALA A 89 -15.03 -31.52 -9.76
N ARG A 90 -15.61 -32.18 -10.78
CA ARG A 90 -14.97 -33.29 -11.47
C ARG A 90 -13.67 -32.87 -12.15
N ARG A 91 -13.66 -31.71 -12.83
CA ARG A 91 -12.46 -31.18 -13.50
C ARG A 91 -11.35 -30.84 -12.50
N LEU A 92 -11.68 -30.24 -11.36
CA LEU A 92 -10.71 -29.90 -10.31
C LEU A 92 -10.11 -31.15 -9.67
N LYS A 93 -10.95 -32.13 -9.30
CA LYS A 93 -10.47 -33.42 -8.75
C LYS A 93 -9.49 -34.10 -9.69
N ALA A 94 -9.79 -34.15 -11.00
CA ALA A 94 -8.91 -34.75 -11.99
C ALA A 94 -7.56 -34.02 -12.18
N ARG A 95 -7.49 -32.73 -11.83
CA ARG A 95 -6.25 -31.93 -11.90
C ARG A 95 -5.41 -32.03 -10.63
N LEU A 96 -6.05 -32.11 -9.46
CA LEU A 96 -5.39 -32.04 -8.15
C LEU A 96 -5.05 -33.41 -7.55
N LEU A 97 -5.73 -34.49 -8.00
CA LEU A 97 -5.50 -35.86 -7.54
C LEU A 97 -4.68 -36.70 -8.52
N LYS A 98 -3.95 -36.03 -9.43
CA LYS A 98 -2.87 -36.62 -10.21
C LYS A 98 -1.58 -36.48 -9.43
#